data_AF-A0A8T5R5I3-F1
#
_entry.id   AF-A0A8T5R5I3-F1
#
_cell.length_a   1.000
_cell.length_b   1.000
_cell.length_c   1.000
_cell.angle_alpha   90.00
_cell.angle_beta   90.00
_cell.angle_gamma   90.00
#
_symmetry.space_group_name_H-M   'P 1'
#
loop_
_entity.id
_entity.type
_entity.pdbx_description
1 polymer ?
#
loop_
_entity_poly.entity_id
_entity_poly.type
_entity_poly.pdbx_seq_one_letter_code
_entity_poly.pdbx_strand_id
1 'polypeptide(L)'
;MNKAAAAVVVTLIVVASLAFALIATDDAEPANGRSSDGARGTDDSPDATGAGVIPGDTTAEEEGPGQGDAEPSSADDTSGGDQDPGPKAAPRPRDDDRPISFPAPRPLKGPVIAYIDTGINPYHAAFRDSARQAHPATYLDGYPASAEPLVLSLDAPDMRTALHQDEETWAAMEHGVLYYVPGTKIVGMVKFGDNPWSGGFIDANGHGTLVADAGSGNTAGVASESLIVSIQFTSDSDAIYDWIIASPWIDVVTTSVGIGHHGAAFFVKTGVGPDLSSDRSSVPGTYRLVDQGRLMVAAAGNDPTPSWRYEGGTPWIFSVGGARAQLIDGQQVWEVCKSCTRQTDVVAVMNGTFATHGSMTATVSASGTSVSGPRVAAYSVRLIEAARERLGDTKGFHDGAYATAPPGVPAPVRGPLSDGRFTVEDLDRLVRVAAVPFDVAENLSQVRWPTQGYGLFNDTALETALAILHGVVDEPERAWDDAWHTLYEEVSVRYWEPWVCRFEKPVTEWSTCPTGTEDPEGLAEAVRFPLPKP
;
A
#
# COMPACT_ATOMS: atom_id res chain seq x y z
N MET A 1 -14.78 -34.59 19.78
CA MET A 1 -13.34 -34.79 19.56
C MET A 1 -12.61 -34.62 20.88
N ASN A 2 -11.64 -35.48 21.19
CA ASN A 2 -10.96 -35.48 22.47
C ASN A 2 -9.93 -34.33 22.56
N LYS A 3 -9.78 -33.66 23.70
CA LYS A 3 -8.95 -32.45 23.89
C LYS A 3 -7.51 -32.60 23.38
N ALA A 4 -6.96 -33.83 23.45
CA ALA A 4 -5.63 -34.17 22.95
C ALA A 4 -5.49 -34.04 21.41
N ALA A 5 -6.55 -34.33 20.64
CA ALA A 5 -6.50 -34.26 19.18
C ALA A 5 -6.54 -32.80 18.66
N ALA A 6 -7.22 -31.89 19.37
CA ALA A 6 -7.29 -30.48 19.00
C ALA A 6 -5.99 -29.73 19.34
N ALA A 7 -5.34 -30.06 20.46
CA ALA A 7 -4.02 -29.54 20.79
C ALA A 7 -2.97 -29.91 19.73
N VAL A 8 -3.06 -31.13 19.16
CA VAL A 8 -2.18 -31.57 18.08
C VAL A 8 -2.39 -30.77 16.79
N VAL A 9 -3.63 -30.40 16.45
CA VAL A 9 -3.93 -29.60 15.24
C VAL A 9 -3.43 -28.16 15.37
N VAL A 10 -3.65 -27.49 16.50
CA VAL A 10 -3.13 -26.13 16.74
C VAL A 10 -1.60 -26.13 16.77
N THR A 11 -1.00 -27.14 17.41
CA THR A 11 0.45 -27.33 17.38
C THR A 11 0.94 -27.56 15.96
N LEU A 12 0.23 -28.34 15.14
CA LEU A 12 0.59 -28.56 13.73
C LEU A 12 0.45 -27.29 12.88
N ILE A 13 -0.54 -26.43 13.14
CA ILE A 13 -0.69 -25.15 12.42
C ILE A 13 0.45 -24.20 12.79
N VAL A 14 0.72 -24.03 14.08
CA VAL A 14 1.81 -23.17 14.58
C VAL A 14 3.16 -23.71 14.14
N VAL A 15 3.38 -25.04 14.21
CA VAL A 15 4.60 -25.70 13.74
C VAL A 15 4.70 -25.65 12.22
N ALA A 16 3.61 -25.76 11.45
CA ALA A 16 3.65 -25.63 10.00
C ALA A 16 3.99 -24.20 9.59
N SER A 17 3.41 -23.18 10.23
CA SER A 17 3.76 -21.77 10.00
C SER A 17 5.21 -21.46 10.40
N LEU A 18 5.69 -22.00 11.52
CA LEU A 18 7.10 -21.87 11.94
C LEU A 18 8.08 -22.65 11.06
N ALA A 19 7.72 -23.86 10.63
CA ALA A 19 8.52 -24.67 9.73
C ALA A 19 8.60 -24.02 8.34
N PHE A 20 7.52 -23.37 7.87
CA PHE A 20 7.53 -22.59 6.64
C PHE A 20 8.45 -21.37 6.76
N ALA A 21 8.44 -20.67 7.90
CA ALA A 21 9.35 -19.56 8.16
C ALA A 21 10.82 -20.01 8.18
N LEU A 22 11.11 -21.23 8.66
CA LEU A 22 12.45 -21.84 8.66
C LEU A 22 12.89 -22.34 7.27
N ILE A 23 11.98 -22.86 6.44
CA ILE A 23 12.30 -23.31 5.07
C ILE A 23 12.51 -22.10 4.15
N ALA A 24 11.72 -21.03 4.31
CA ALA A 24 11.85 -19.82 3.51
C ALA A 24 13.18 -19.06 3.73
N THR A 25 13.90 -19.33 4.83
CA THR A 25 15.22 -18.74 5.09
C THR A 25 16.38 -19.47 4.41
N ASP A 26 16.19 -20.72 3.96
CA ASP A 26 17.26 -21.53 3.34
C ASP A 26 17.41 -21.28 1.81
N ASP A 27 16.40 -20.71 1.15
CA ASP A 27 16.40 -20.43 -0.30
C ASP A 27 16.80 -18.98 -0.67
N ALA A 28 17.36 -18.21 0.28
CA ALA A 28 17.94 -16.90 -0.04
C ALA A 28 19.31 -17.08 -0.74
N GLU A 29 19.30 -17.22 -2.06
CA GLU A 29 20.52 -17.24 -2.88
C GLU A 29 21.35 -15.94 -2.74
N PRO A 30 22.68 -16.03 -2.93
CA PRO A 30 23.63 -15.03 -2.47
C PRO A 30 23.71 -13.81 -3.39
N ALA A 31 23.79 -12.64 -2.77
CA ALA A 31 24.18 -11.40 -3.42
C ALA A 31 25.57 -11.52 -4.05
N ASN A 32 25.67 -10.99 -5.27
CA ASN A 32 26.86 -10.86 -6.09
C ASN A 32 28.13 -10.44 -5.33
N GLY A 33 29.22 -11.11 -5.67
CA GLY A 33 30.54 -10.90 -5.08
C GLY A 33 31.13 -9.52 -5.33
N ARG A 34 31.80 -9.00 -4.30
CA ARG A 34 32.94 -8.09 -4.44
C ARG A 34 34.08 -8.59 -3.57
N SER A 35 35.25 -8.60 -4.19
CA SER A 35 36.52 -9.08 -3.68
C SER A 35 36.98 -8.32 -2.44
N SER A 36 37.46 -9.07 -1.46
CA SER A 36 38.25 -8.61 -0.33
C SER A 36 39.67 -8.27 -0.77
N ASP A 37 40.09 -7.02 -0.53
CA ASP A 37 41.49 -6.65 -0.30
C ASP A 37 41.50 -5.50 0.72
N GLY A 38 42.38 -5.59 1.73
CA GLY A 38 42.67 -4.47 2.63
C GLY A 38 42.76 -4.85 4.11
N ALA A 39 43.99 -4.92 4.62
CA ALA A 39 44.36 -5.37 5.94
C ALA A 39 44.23 -4.31 7.05
N ARG A 40 43.99 -4.82 8.27
CA ARG A 40 44.44 -4.38 9.62
C ARG A 40 44.89 -2.91 9.83
N GLY A 41 44.25 -2.29 10.83
CA GLY A 41 44.85 -1.24 11.66
C GLY A 41 43.89 -0.80 12.77
N THR A 42 44.19 -1.15 14.01
CA THR A 42 43.52 -0.74 15.26
C THR A 42 43.99 0.66 15.68
N ASP A 43 43.10 1.51 16.23
CA ASP A 43 43.25 2.14 17.55
C ASP A 43 42.17 3.21 17.84
N ASP A 44 41.64 3.10 19.06
CA ASP A 44 41.22 4.08 20.06
C ASP A 44 40.37 5.34 19.77
N SER A 45 39.29 5.39 20.57
CA SER A 45 38.40 6.49 21.04
C SER A 45 39.08 7.78 21.56
N PRO A 46 38.36 8.83 22.06
CA PRO A 46 36.95 9.28 21.88
C PRO A 46 36.78 10.83 21.70
N ASP A 47 35.51 11.25 21.66
CA ASP A 47 34.91 12.52 22.13
C ASP A 47 34.77 13.78 21.24
N ALA A 48 33.49 14.17 21.12
CA ALA A 48 32.90 15.50 21.38
C ALA A 48 32.98 16.64 20.35
N THR A 49 31.76 17.06 19.96
CA THR A 49 31.26 18.45 19.80
C THR A 49 31.82 19.36 18.71
N GLY A 50 30.90 20.08 18.04
CA GLY A 50 31.16 21.45 17.59
C GLY A 50 30.78 21.76 16.15
N ALA A 51 29.71 22.54 16.01
CA ALA A 51 29.35 23.24 14.78
C ALA A 51 30.48 24.17 14.31
N GLY A 52 30.62 24.36 12.99
CA GLY A 52 31.41 25.46 12.45
C GLY A 52 31.82 25.32 10.98
N VAL A 53 31.06 25.99 10.11
CA VAL A 53 31.54 26.93 9.07
C VAL A 53 32.59 26.47 8.03
N ILE A 54 32.17 26.53 6.77
CA ILE A 54 32.93 26.51 5.50
C ILE A 54 34.00 27.63 5.47
N PRO A 55 35.24 27.40 4.98
CA PRO A 55 35.62 27.95 3.66
C PRO A 55 36.70 27.20 2.87
N GLY A 56 36.69 27.42 1.54
CA GLY A 56 37.80 27.20 0.59
C GLY A 56 37.50 26.08 -0.39
N ASP A 57 37.10 26.32 -1.64
CA ASP A 57 37.87 26.94 -2.74
C ASP A 57 39.22 26.26 -3.00
N THR A 58 39.26 25.35 -3.99
CA THR A 58 40.42 25.15 -4.86
C THR A 58 39.97 24.62 -6.23
N THR A 59 40.25 25.44 -7.23
CA THR A 59 40.56 25.16 -8.64
C THR A 59 41.18 23.78 -8.93
N ALA A 60 40.81 23.16 -10.06
CA ALA A 60 41.76 22.69 -11.07
C ALA A 60 41.02 22.18 -12.32
N GLU A 61 41.33 22.84 -13.45
CA GLU A 61 41.23 22.29 -14.79
C GLU A 61 42.18 21.08 -14.93
N GLU A 62 41.78 20.05 -15.67
CA GLU A 62 42.68 19.38 -16.61
C GLU A 62 41.90 18.58 -17.66
N GLU A 63 42.17 18.89 -18.93
CA GLU A 63 41.64 18.22 -20.11
C GLU A 63 42.44 16.96 -20.46
N GLY A 64 41.70 15.90 -20.83
CA GLY A 64 42.02 14.95 -21.91
C GLY A 64 42.83 13.68 -21.55
N PRO A 65 43.02 12.74 -22.51
CA PRO A 65 42.23 12.43 -23.72
C PRO A 65 41.81 10.94 -23.80
N GLY A 66 41.01 10.60 -24.81
CA GLY A 66 40.37 9.29 -24.99
C GLY A 66 41.23 8.14 -25.54
N GLN A 67 40.63 6.95 -25.49
CA GLN A 67 40.88 5.68 -26.22
C GLN A 67 40.00 4.63 -25.49
N GLY A 68 39.32 3.66 -26.11
CA GLY A 68 39.23 3.23 -27.48
C GLY A 68 38.12 2.16 -27.59
N ASP A 69 37.76 1.85 -28.82
CA ASP A 69 36.76 0.86 -29.21
C ASP A 69 37.14 -0.57 -28.81
N ALA A 70 36.14 -1.36 -28.43
CA ALA A 70 36.22 -2.82 -28.44
C ALA A 70 34.84 -3.43 -28.75
N GLU A 71 34.70 -3.94 -29.98
CA GLU A 71 33.70 -4.94 -30.36
C GLU A 71 33.88 -6.23 -29.54
N PRO A 72 32.83 -7.06 -29.43
CA PRO A 72 33.01 -8.50 -29.35
C PRO A 72 32.49 -9.21 -30.60
N SER A 73 33.37 -10.03 -31.12
CA SER A 73 33.28 -10.95 -32.23
C SER A 73 32.21 -12.04 -32.07
N SER A 74 31.63 -12.37 -33.22
CA SER A 74 30.97 -13.63 -33.57
C SER A 74 31.77 -14.88 -33.21
N ALA A 75 31.09 -15.90 -32.71
CA ALA A 75 31.49 -17.30 -32.86
C ALA A 75 30.27 -18.16 -33.17
N ASP A 76 30.36 -18.82 -34.32
CA ASP A 76 29.51 -19.89 -34.82
C ASP A 76 29.48 -21.08 -33.85
N ASP A 77 28.31 -21.70 -33.69
CA ASP A 77 28.25 -23.15 -33.49
C ASP A 77 27.02 -23.73 -34.20
N THR A 78 27.28 -24.64 -35.13
CA THR A 78 26.30 -25.34 -35.96
C THR A 78 26.37 -26.83 -35.67
N SER A 79 25.33 -27.38 -35.04
CA SER A 79 24.82 -28.74 -35.24
C SER A 79 23.41 -28.75 -34.61
N GLY A 80 22.32 -29.21 -35.22
CA GLY A 80 22.11 -30.27 -36.19
C GLY A 80 20.98 -31.12 -35.61
N GLY A 81 19.73 -30.81 -35.96
CA GLY A 81 18.55 -31.52 -35.44
C GLY A 81 17.25 -30.99 -36.04
N ASP A 82 16.93 -31.46 -37.25
CA ASP A 82 15.64 -31.24 -37.91
C ASP A 82 14.51 -31.88 -37.09
N GLN A 83 13.74 -31.04 -36.38
CA GLN A 83 12.36 -31.33 -36.03
C GLN A 83 11.52 -30.14 -36.49
N ASP A 84 10.63 -30.43 -37.44
CA ASP A 84 9.66 -29.53 -38.05
C ASP A 84 8.78 -28.85 -36.97
N PRO A 85 8.98 -27.55 -36.66
CA PRO A 85 8.12 -26.86 -35.71
C PRO A 85 6.87 -26.43 -36.48
N GLY A 86 5.73 -27.02 -36.12
CA GLY A 86 4.41 -26.52 -36.53
C GLY A 86 4.29 -25.01 -36.28
N PRO A 87 3.32 -24.34 -36.94
CA PRO A 87 3.28 -22.88 -37.03
C PRO A 87 3.40 -22.23 -35.65
N LYS A 88 4.55 -21.59 -35.39
CA LYS A 88 4.77 -20.77 -34.20
C LYS A 88 3.68 -19.70 -34.18
N ALA A 89 2.79 -19.77 -33.19
CA ALA A 89 1.88 -18.70 -32.89
C ALA A 89 2.71 -17.41 -32.71
N ALA A 90 2.31 -16.34 -33.39
CA ALA A 90 2.99 -15.06 -33.27
C ALA A 90 3.07 -14.68 -31.78
N PRO A 91 4.23 -14.23 -31.28
CA PRO A 91 4.34 -13.75 -29.90
C PRO A 91 3.30 -12.66 -29.69
N ARG A 92 2.50 -12.77 -28.62
CA ARG A 92 1.60 -11.70 -28.22
C ARG A 92 2.44 -10.46 -27.90
N PRO A 93 2.00 -9.25 -28.26
CA PRO A 93 2.69 -8.02 -27.88
C PRO A 93 2.91 -8.00 -26.36
N ARG A 94 4.07 -7.53 -25.91
CA ARG A 94 4.27 -7.28 -24.48
C ARG A 94 3.38 -6.09 -24.09
N ASP A 95 2.87 -6.06 -22.86
CA ASP A 95 1.98 -4.97 -22.41
C ASP A 95 2.65 -3.58 -22.49
N ASP A 96 3.97 -3.55 -22.59
CA ASP A 96 4.88 -2.43 -22.77
C ASP A 96 4.92 -1.85 -24.21
N ASP A 97 4.32 -2.49 -25.22
CA ASP A 97 4.35 -2.05 -26.63
C ASP A 97 3.12 -1.21 -27.08
N ARG A 98 2.24 -0.79 -26.16
CA ARG A 98 1.09 0.06 -26.54
C ARG A 98 1.57 1.49 -26.86
N PRO A 99 1.23 2.07 -28.04
CA PRO A 99 1.57 3.46 -28.34
C PRO A 99 0.92 4.38 -27.30
N ILE A 100 1.70 5.32 -26.78
CA ILE A 100 1.26 6.33 -25.80
C ILE A 100 0.18 7.20 -26.46
N SER A 101 -1.07 6.81 -26.29
CA SER A 101 -2.23 7.65 -26.58
C SER A 101 -2.27 8.74 -25.52
N PHE A 102 -2.14 10.01 -25.92
CA PHE A 102 -2.42 11.12 -25.01
C PHE A 102 -3.90 11.03 -24.59
N PRO A 103 -4.21 10.86 -23.31
CA PRO A 103 -5.59 10.69 -22.86
C PRO A 103 -6.42 11.95 -23.13
N ALA A 104 -7.73 11.77 -23.28
CA ALA A 104 -8.70 12.86 -23.32
C ALA A 104 -8.51 13.83 -22.12
N PRO A 105 -9.01 15.09 -22.22
CA PRO A 105 -8.93 16.03 -21.12
C PRO A 105 -9.49 15.41 -19.83
N ARG A 106 -8.66 15.40 -18.79
CA ARG A 106 -8.98 14.80 -17.50
C ARG A 106 -10.07 15.59 -16.77
N PRO A 107 -11.03 14.92 -16.11
CA PRO A 107 -12.01 15.63 -15.30
C PRO A 107 -11.31 16.35 -14.16
N LEU A 108 -11.62 17.65 -13.97
CA LEU A 108 -11.06 18.45 -12.87
C LEU A 108 -11.52 17.91 -11.51
N LYS A 109 -12.67 17.26 -11.44
CA LYS A 109 -13.12 16.55 -10.25
C LYS A 109 -12.68 15.09 -10.38
N GLY A 110 -11.98 14.59 -9.37
CA GLY A 110 -11.57 13.19 -9.28
C GLY A 110 -11.62 12.75 -7.82
N PRO A 111 -11.73 11.44 -7.55
CA PRO A 111 -11.71 10.95 -6.19
C PRO A 111 -10.32 11.16 -5.57
N VAL A 112 -10.28 11.28 -4.24
CA VAL A 112 -9.08 11.68 -3.50
C VAL A 112 -8.57 10.54 -2.64
N ILE A 113 -7.28 10.21 -2.80
CA ILE A 113 -6.58 9.23 -1.96
C ILE A 113 -5.60 9.94 -1.04
N ALA A 114 -5.71 9.70 0.26
CA ALA A 114 -4.72 10.11 1.25
C ALA A 114 -3.67 9.02 1.42
N TYR A 115 -2.42 9.34 1.11
CA TYR A 115 -1.25 8.50 1.27
C TYR A 115 -0.50 8.91 2.53
N ILE A 116 -0.61 8.10 3.58
CA ILE A 116 0.20 8.27 4.79
C ILE A 116 1.53 7.53 4.56
N ASP A 117 2.62 8.27 4.34
CA ASP A 117 3.92 7.67 3.96
C ASP A 117 5.12 8.62 4.23
N THR A 118 6.31 8.35 3.69
CA THR A 118 7.54 9.10 3.92
C THR A 118 7.57 10.50 3.28
N GLY A 119 6.56 10.86 2.50
CA GLY A 119 6.44 12.12 1.75
C GLY A 119 6.08 11.86 0.29
N ILE A 120 6.28 12.85 -0.58
CA ILE A 120 6.19 12.68 -2.03
C ILE A 120 7.20 13.56 -2.75
N ASN A 121 7.66 13.16 -3.93
CA ASN A 121 8.37 14.03 -4.85
C ASN A 121 7.37 14.71 -5.83
N PRO A 122 6.97 15.98 -5.60
CA PRO A 122 6.03 16.68 -6.48
C PRO A 122 6.62 17.08 -7.84
N TYR A 123 7.95 17.02 -7.99
CA TYR A 123 8.61 17.33 -9.24
C TYR A 123 8.52 16.20 -10.27
N HIS A 124 8.17 14.98 -9.85
CA HIS A 124 8.13 13.85 -10.76
C HIS A 124 7.03 13.98 -11.82
N ALA A 125 7.35 13.68 -13.09
CA ALA A 125 6.44 13.76 -14.23
C ALA A 125 5.21 12.84 -14.10
N ALA A 126 5.35 11.78 -13.30
CA ALA A 126 4.25 10.87 -12.94
C ALA A 126 3.06 11.58 -12.29
N PHE A 127 3.24 12.75 -11.69
CA PHE A 127 2.17 13.49 -11.00
C PHE A 127 1.73 14.76 -11.74
N ARG A 128 2.33 15.07 -12.90
CA ARG A 128 1.99 16.25 -13.68
C ARG A 128 0.54 16.21 -14.16
N ASP A 129 -0.12 17.35 -14.07
CA ASP A 129 -1.46 17.59 -14.60
C ASP A 129 -1.62 19.10 -14.86
N SER A 130 -1.26 19.52 -16.07
CA SER A 130 -1.24 20.94 -16.43
C SER A 130 -2.62 21.60 -16.41
N ALA A 131 -3.71 20.82 -16.42
CA ALA A 131 -5.06 21.34 -16.29
C ALA A 131 -5.39 21.79 -14.85
N ARG A 132 -4.65 21.31 -13.85
CA ARG A 132 -4.91 21.55 -12.42
C ARG A 132 -4.12 22.73 -11.86
N GLN A 133 -4.39 23.91 -12.40
CA GLN A 133 -3.79 25.17 -11.91
C GLN A 133 -4.64 25.87 -10.85
N ALA A 134 -5.96 25.62 -10.87
CA ALA A 134 -6.91 26.27 -9.98
C ALA A 134 -6.78 25.73 -8.55
N HIS A 135 -7.16 26.56 -7.57
CA HIS A 135 -7.23 26.16 -6.17
C HIS A 135 -8.23 25.00 -5.99
N PRO A 136 -7.91 23.91 -5.25
CA PRO A 136 -8.76 22.73 -5.19
C PRO A 136 -10.18 22.96 -4.66
N ALA A 137 -10.40 23.94 -3.77
CA ALA A 137 -11.74 24.37 -3.35
C ALA A 137 -12.68 24.81 -4.48
N THR A 138 -12.17 25.03 -5.70
CA THR A 138 -13.00 25.33 -6.87
C THR A 138 -13.63 24.10 -7.53
N TYR A 139 -13.13 22.90 -7.23
CA TYR A 139 -13.59 21.64 -7.84
C TYR A 139 -13.76 20.47 -6.85
N LEU A 140 -13.28 20.59 -5.60
CA LEU A 140 -13.49 19.65 -4.51
C LEU A 140 -14.40 20.26 -3.44
N ASP A 141 -15.59 19.71 -3.29
CA ASP A 141 -16.57 20.16 -2.30
C ASP A 141 -16.06 19.88 -0.88
N GLY A 142 -16.09 20.91 -0.02
CA GLY A 142 -15.60 20.81 1.36
C GLY A 142 -14.07 20.90 1.52
N TYR A 143 -13.32 21.13 0.44
CA TYR A 143 -11.88 21.34 0.52
C TYR A 143 -11.54 22.68 1.20
N PRO A 144 -10.52 22.75 2.08
CA PRO A 144 -10.20 23.96 2.84
C PRO A 144 -9.83 25.15 1.94
N ALA A 145 -10.54 26.28 2.08
CA ALA A 145 -10.21 27.51 1.35
C ALA A 145 -8.92 28.19 1.84
N SER A 146 -8.38 27.75 2.98
CA SER A 146 -7.13 28.22 3.55
C SER A 146 -5.90 27.44 3.06
N ALA A 147 -6.07 26.47 2.15
CA ALA A 147 -4.93 25.73 1.62
C ALA A 147 -4.01 26.66 0.81
N GLU A 148 -2.71 26.48 0.95
CA GLU A 148 -1.72 27.37 0.33
C GLU A 148 -1.14 26.76 -0.94
N PRO A 149 -0.99 27.54 -2.03
CA PRO A 149 -0.29 27.07 -3.21
C PRO A 149 1.20 26.93 -2.93
N LEU A 150 1.74 25.73 -3.18
CA LEU A 150 3.16 25.47 -3.24
C LEU A 150 3.62 25.63 -4.70
N VAL A 151 4.00 26.85 -5.07
CA VAL A 151 4.45 27.18 -6.43
C VAL A 151 5.87 26.68 -6.62
N LEU A 152 6.01 25.53 -7.28
CA LEU A 152 7.29 24.85 -7.49
C LEU A 152 7.80 25.01 -8.92
N SER A 153 9.12 24.89 -9.09
CA SER A 153 9.84 24.94 -10.36
C SER A 153 9.69 23.63 -11.17
N LEU A 154 8.46 23.31 -11.54
CA LEU A 154 8.07 22.05 -12.19
C LEU A 154 8.68 21.84 -13.59
N ASP A 155 9.11 22.91 -14.26
CA ASP A 155 9.74 22.88 -15.58
C ASP A 155 11.27 23.01 -15.52
N ALA A 156 11.86 22.90 -14.32
CA ALA A 156 13.31 22.84 -14.16
C ALA A 156 13.91 21.65 -14.95
N PRO A 157 15.16 21.77 -15.45
CA PRO A 157 15.78 20.73 -16.26
C PRO A 157 16.10 19.45 -15.47
N ASP A 158 16.33 19.56 -14.16
CA ASP A 158 16.60 18.43 -13.27
C ASP A 158 16.18 18.73 -11.82
N MET A 159 16.10 17.66 -11.02
CA MET A 159 15.65 17.70 -9.62
C MET A 159 16.53 18.62 -8.77
N ARG A 160 17.85 18.63 -9.01
CA ARG A 160 18.79 19.44 -8.22
C ARG A 160 18.57 20.93 -8.51
N THR A 161 18.36 21.31 -9.77
CA THR A 161 18.01 22.69 -10.13
C THR A 161 16.67 23.09 -9.52
N ALA A 162 15.65 22.23 -9.59
CA ALA A 162 14.33 22.50 -9.02
C ALA A 162 14.41 22.75 -7.50
N LEU A 163 15.09 21.87 -6.76
CA LEU A 163 15.28 21.99 -5.32
C LEU A 163 16.02 23.28 -4.93
N HIS A 164 17.04 23.67 -5.70
CA HIS A 164 17.77 24.90 -5.45
C HIS A 164 16.90 26.16 -5.70
N GLN A 165 16.08 26.15 -6.75
CA GLN A 165 15.18 27.27 -7.07
C GLN A 165 14.06 27.43 -6.02
N ASP A 166 13.62 26.32 -5.43
CA ASP A 166 12.51 26.30 -4.49
C ASP A 166 12.97 26.19 -3.02
N GLU A 167 14.25 26.41 -2.72
CA GLU A 167 14.82 26.26 -1.36
C GLU A 167 14.08 27.11 -0.31
N GLU A 168 13.79 28.37 -0.63
CA GLU A 168 13.02 29.26 0.24
C GLU A 168 11.57 28.80 0.41
N THR A 169 10.96 28.27 -0.65
CA THR A 169 9.60 27.72 -0.62
C THR A 169 9.52 26.53 0.35
N TRP A 170 10.48 25.60 0.28
CA TRP A 170 10.54 24.47 1.20
C TRP A 170 10.83 24.89 2.64
N ALA A 171 11.72 25.86 2.84
CA ALA A 171 12.05 26.38 4.17
C ALA A 171 10.88 27.12 4.85
N ALA A 172 9.93 27.65 4.06
CA ALA A 172 8.77 28.36 4.57
C ALA A 172 7.58 27.47 4.93
N MET A 173 7.62 26.17 4.61
CA MET A 173 6.50 25.28 4.90
C MET A 173 6.34 25.01 6.40
N GLU A 174 5.10 25.02 6.88
CA GLU A 174 4.76 24.86 8.30
C GLU A 174 4.03 23.54 8.58
N HIS A 175 4.22 22.98 9.79
CA HIS A 175 3.47 21.80 10.22
C HIS A 175 1.98 22.13 10.39
N GLY A 176 1.11 21.18 10.04
CA GLY A 176 -0.34 21.30 10.13
C GLY A 176 -0.98 22.19 9.05
N VAL A 177 -0.19 22.83 8.18
CA VAL A 177 -0.69 23.60 7.05
C VAL A 177 -0.86 22.69 5.83
N LEU A 178 -2.01 22.82 5.16
CA LEU A 178 -2.31 22.10 3.93
C LEU A 178 -1.80 22.89 2.72
N TYR A 179 -0.88 22.30 1.99
CA TYR A 179 -0.38 22.84 0.73
C TYR A 179 -0.93 22.06 -0.47
N TYR A 180 -1.12 22.71 -1.62
CA TYR A 180 -1.38 22.04 -2.89
C TYR A 180 -0.37 22.46 -3.95
N VAL A 181 -0.11 21.64 -4.96
CA VAL A 181 0.92 21.93 -5.97
C VAL A 181 0.26 22.20 -7.33
N PRO A 182 0.11 23.48 -7.75
CA PRO A 182 -0.45 23.82 -9.06
C PRO A 182 0.28 23.11 -10.21
N GLY A 183 -0.47 22.61 -11.19
CA GLY A 183 0.07 21.87 -12.34
C GLY A 183 0.33 20.39 -12.07
N THR A 184 -0.16 19.86 -10.95
CA THR A 184 -0.08 18.44 -10.59
C THR A 184 -1.42 17.91 -10.09
N LYS A 185 -1.51 16.59 -9.92
CA LYS A 185 -2.64 15.95 -9.22
C LYS A 185 -2.48 15.92 -7.69
N ILE A 186 -1.44 16.56 -7.15
CA ILE A 186 -1.19 16.65 -5.71
C ILE A 186 -1.99 17.82 -5.15
N VAL A 187 -3.18 17.50 -4.65
CA VAL A 187 -4.10 18.48 -4.06
C VAL A 187 -3.88 18.65 -2.55
N GLY A 188 -3.00 17.87 -1.95
CA GLY A 188 -2.65 18.03 -0.54
C GLY A 188 -1.23 17.54 -0.26
N MET A 189 -0.48 18.35 0.49
CA MET A 189 0.75 18.00 1.17
C MET A 189 0.66 18.56 2.58
N VAL A 190 0.77 17.70 3.58
CA VAL A 190 0.67 18.08 5.00
C VAL A 190 1.58 17.21 5.85
N LYS A 191 2.12 17.80 6.92
CA LYS A 191 3.01 17.17 7.90
C LYS A 191 2.62 17.65 9.28
N PHE A 192 2.45 16.78 10.26
CA PHE A 192 2.02 17.15 11.61
C PHE A 192 3.17 17.20 12.63
N GLY A 193 4.31 16.61 12.30
CA GLY A 193 5.45 16.46 13.18
C GLY A 193 6.64 15.89 12.43
N ASP A 194 7.80 15.86 13.08
CA ASP A 194 9.00 15.29 12.50
C ASP A 194 8.97 13.76 12.55
N ASN A 195 9.63 13.14 11.57
CA ASN A 195 9.83 11.69 11.53
C ASN A 195 11.29 11.41 11.18
N PRO A 196 11.99 10.54 11.93
CA PRO A 196 13.39 10.21 11.67
C PRO A 196 13.64 9.59 10.28
N TRP A 197 12.62 9.03 9.63
CA TRP A 197 12.75 8.40 8.31
C TRP A 197 12.57 9.36 7.13
N SER A 198 12.19 10.62 7.40
CA SER A 198 11.89 11.60 6.35
C SER A 198 12.63 12.92 6.56
N GLY A 199 13.23 13.45 5.50
CA GLY A 199 13.98 14.70 5.50
C GLY A 199 13.14 15.98 5.40
N GLY A 200 11.86 15.95 5.76
CA GLY A 200 10.89 17.03 5.53
C GLY A 200 9.79 16.63 4.55
N PHE A 201 8.98 17.58 4.06
CA PHE A 201 7.82 17.31 3.18
C PHE A 201 8.15 16.53 1.89
N ILE A 202 9.39 16.68 1.41
CA ILE A 202 9.90 15.94 0.26
C ILE A 202 10.30 14.54 0.70
N ASP A 203 9.90 13.56 -0.10
CA ASP A 203 10.28 12.17 0.11
C ASP A 203 11.80 11.96 -0.03
N ALA A 204 12.49 11.87 1.11
CA ALA A 204 13.92 11.56 1.15
C ALA A 204 14.21 10.04 1.14
N ASN A 205 13.19 9.20 1.37
CA ASN A 205 13.33 7.76 1.45
C ASN A 205 13.07 7.09 0.09
N GLY A 206 12.13 7.61 -0.68
CA GLY A 206 11.69 7.06 -1.95
C GLY A 206 10.41 6.23 -1.88
N HIS A 207 10.04 5.79 -0.69
CA HIS A 207 8.90 4.91 -0.50
C HIS A 207 7.57 5.63 -0.84
N GLY A 208 7.33 6.81 -0.27
CA GLY A 208 6.11 7.59 -0.50
C GLY A 208 5.86 7.95 -1.97
N THR A 209 6.90 8.37 -2.69
CA THR A 209 6.84 8.65 -4.13
C THR A 209 6.46 7.41 -4.94
N LEU A 210 7.09 6.29 -4.64
CA LEU A 210 6.88 5.01 -5.32
C LEU A 210 5.46 4.52 -5.11
N VAL A 211 4.94 4.54 -3.87
CA VAL A 211 3.60 4.03 -3.56
C VAL A 211 2.49 4.93 -4.09
N ALA A 212 2.72 6.25 -4.11
CA ALA A 212 1.81 7.21 -4.72
C ALA A 212 1.72 7.00 -6.24
N ASP A 213 2.84 6.75 -6.92
CA ASP A 213 2.86 6.42 -8.35
C ASP A 213 2.18 5.07 -8.64
N ALA A 214 2.38 4.06 -7.78
CA ALA A 214 1.74 2.75 -7.94
C ALA A 214 0.20 2.82 -7.93
N GLY A 215 -0.38 3.75 -7.17
CA GLY A 215 -1.83 3.97 -7.12
C GLY A 215 -2.33 5.02 -8.11
N SER A 216 -1.86 6.27 -7.95
CA SER A 216 -2.39 7.47 -8.64
C SER A 216 -1.48 8.00 -9.76
N GLY A 217 -0.34 7.37 -10.02
CA GLY A 217 0.63 7.81 -11.02
C GLY A 217 0.10 7.88 -12.45
N ASN A 218 0.65 8.77 -13.27
CA ASN A 218 0.37 8.83 -14.71
C ASN A 218 0.91 7.63 -15.48
N THR A 219 1.98 7.01 -14.97
CA THR A 219 2.70 5.95 -15.68
C THR A 219 2.34 4.57 -15.15
N ALA A 220 2.42 4.37 -13.83
CA ALA A 220 2.25 3.07 -13.19
C ALA A 220 0.94 2.92 -12.40
N GLY A 221 0.20 4.02 -12.24
CA GLY A 221 -1.00 4.10 -11.43
C GLY A 221 -2.19 3.39 -12.05
N VAL A 222 -2.96 2.68 -11.22
CA VAL A 222 -4.19 1.99 -11.63
C VAL A 222 -5.43 2.90 -11.56
N ALA A 223 -5.28 4.09 -10.98
CA ALA A 223 -6.25 5.19 -11.02
C ALA A 223 -5.55 6.51 -11.38
N SER A 224 -5.08 6.63 -12.62
CA SER A 224 -4.33 7.83 -13.05
C SER A 224 -5.13 9.14 -13.03
N GLU A 225 -6.44 9.09 -12.81
CA GLU A 225 -7.32 10.26 -12.67
C GLU A 225 -7.53 10.67 -11.20
N SER A 226 -7.13 9.86 -10.23
CA SER A 226 -7.29 10.20 -8.81
C SER A 226 -6.34 11.30 -8.37
N LEU A 227 -6.81 12.04 -7.36
CA LEU A 227 -6.08 13.12 -6.73
C LEU A 227 -5.31 12.61 -5.50
N ILE A 228 -4.16 13.22 -5.25
CA ILE A 228 -3.23 12.78 -4.22
C ILE A 228 -3.24 13.78 -3.06
N VAL A 229 -3.40 13.25 -1.85
CA VAL A 229 -3.00 13.92 -0.61
C VAL A 229 -1.83 13.15 -0.02
N SER A 230 -0.64 13.74 -0.01
CA SER A 230 0.51 13.18 0.69
C SER A 230 0.51 13.67 2.13
N ILE A 231 0.36 12.73 3.06
CA ILE A 231 0.45 12.98 4.49
C ILE A 231 1.75 12.35 4.95
N GLN A 232 2.68 13.19 5.40
CA GLN A 232 3.91 12.66 5.97
C GLN A 232 3.59 11.91 7.26
N PHE A 233 4.06 10.67 7.33
CA PHE A 233 3.99 9.84 8.50
C PHE A 233 4.81 10.45 9.64
N THR A 234 4.25 10.52 10.85
CA THR A 234 4.89 11.12 12.05
C THR A 234 4.52 10.34 13.30
N SER A 235 5.22 10.58 14.42
CA SER A 235 4.87 9.98 15.71
C SER A 235 3.54 10.49 16.27
N ASP A 236 3.06 11.66 15.83
CA ASP A 236 1.75 12.23 16.17
C ASP A 236 0.68 11.74 15.18
N SER A 237 0.35 10.47 15.32
CA SER A 237 -0.63 9.80 14.45
C SER A 237 -2.07 10.21 14.76
N ASP A 238 -2.41 10.58 16.00
CA ASP A 238 -3.75 11.07 16.35
C ASP A 238 -4.10 12.35 15.57
N ALA A 239 -3.18 13.32 15.49
CA ALA A 239 -3.39 14.53 14.70
C ALA A 239 -3.63 14.24 13.21
N ILE A 240 -2.93 13.24 12.65
CA ILE A 240 -3.14 12.79 11.27
C ILE A 240 -4.58 12.29 11.09
N TYR A 241 -5.01 11.34 11.91
CA TYR A 241 -6.32 10.72 11.74
C TYR A 241 -7.47 11.69 12.05
N ASP A 242 -7.33 12.55 13.07
CA ASP A 242 -8.33 13.58 13.38
C ASP A 242 -8.49 14.58 12.22
N TRP A 243 -7.38 14.96 11.56
CA TRP A 243 -7.43 15.82 10.37
C TRP A 243 -8.10 15.14 9.17
N ILE A 244 -7.81 13.86 8.93
CA ILE A 244 -8.45 13.08 7.86
C ILE A 244 -9.95 12.96 8.11
N ILE A 245 -10.36 12.64 9.35
CA ILE A 245 -11.75 12.56 9.78
C ILE A 245 -12.49 13.88 9.51
N ALA A 246 -11.84 15.01 9.78
CA ALA A 246 -12.38 16.35 9.50
C ALA A 246 -12.39 16.74 8.01
N SER A 247 -11.86 15.89 7.12
CA SER A 247 -11.66 16.16 5.69
C SER A 247 -12.59 15.29 4.82
N PRO A 248 -13.89 15.65 4.67
CA PRO A 248 -14.88 14.82 3.96
C PRO A 248 -14.61 14.66 2.46
N TRP A 249 -13.74 15.49 1.90
CA TRP A 249 -13.29 15.44 0.52
C TRP A 249 -12.24 14.34 0.26
N ILE A 250 -11.74 13.66 1.29
CA ILE A 250 -10.89 12.46 1.18
C ILE A 250 -11.78 11.22 1.10
N ASP A 251 -11.56 10.38 0.09
CA ASP A 251 -12.37 9.19 -0.16
C ASP A 251 -11.75 7.94 0.46
N VAL A 252 -10.48 7.69 0.17
CA VAL A 252 -9.77 6.49 0.65
C VAL A 252 -8.48 6.91 1.32
N VAL A 253 -8.16 6.25 2.43
CA VAL A 253 -6.88 6.40 3.13
C VAL A 253 -6.06 5.14 2.86
N THR A 254 -4.80 5.31 2.52
CA THR A 254 -3.85 4.21 2.39
C THR A 254 -2.59 4.49 3.19
N THR A 255 -2.08 3.45 3.83
CA THR A 255 -0.73 3.46 4.41
C THR A 255 0.06 2.25 3.93
N SER A 256 1.31 2.50 3.56
CA SER A 256 2.28 1.45 3.24
C SER A 256 3.47 1.45 4.21
N VAL A 257 3.38 2.28 5.26
CA VAL A 257 4.30 2.33 6.37
C VAL A 257 3.54 1.93 7.64
N GLY A 258 4.17 1.14 8.50
CA GLY A 258 3.67 0.88 9.85
C GLY A 258 4.76 1.22 10.86
N ILE A 259 4.40 1.92 11.95
CA ILE A 259 5.22 1.83 13.16
C ILE A 259 4.76 0.55 13.83
N GLY A 260 5.61 -0.46 13.75
CA GLY A 260 5.29 -1.80 14.15
C GLY A 260 6.54 -2.61 13.96
N HIS A 261 7.40 -2.61 14.98
CA HIS A 261 8.73 -3.22 14.95
C HIS A 261 8.85 -4.45 14.04
N HIS A 262 9.87 -4.40 13.18
CA HIS A 262 10.54 -5.54 12.56
C HIS A 262 10.35 -6.83 13.35
N GLY A 263 9.52 -7.71 12.78
CA GLY A 263 9.49 -9.14 13.01
C GLY A 263 9.31 -9.65 14.44
N ALA A 264 8.26 -10.46 14.62
CA ALA A 264 8.23 -11.57 15.57
C ALA A 264 9.58 -12.35 15.68
N ALA A 265 10.39 -12.35 14.63
CA ALA A 265 11.74 -12.92 14.58
C ALA A 265 12.75 -12.28 15.57
N PHE A 266 12.66 -10.98 15.87
CA PHE A 266 13.50 -10.37 16.90
C PHE A 266 13.07 -10.81 18.31
N PHE A 267 11.76 -11.00 18.51
CA PHE A 267 11.14 -11.25 19.81
C PHE A 267 11.26 -12.70 20.30
N VAL A 268 11.26 -13.69 19.40
CA VAL A 268 11.55 -15.10 19.78
C VAL A 268 12.98 -15.22 20.34
N LYS A 269 13.88 -14.30 19.98
CA LYS A 269 15.29 -14.36 20.37
C LYS A 269 15.61 -13.64 21.68
N THR A 270 14.80 -12.67 22.12
CA THR A 270 15.13 -11.81 23.27
C THR A 270 14.32 -12.09 24.53
N GLY A 271 13.16 -12.77 24.44
CA GLY A 271 12.35 -13.12 25.62
C GLY A 271 11.76 -11.92 26.37
N VAL A 272 11.87 -10.72 25.81
CA VAL A 272 11.22 -9.51 26.32
C VAL A 272 9.87 -9.43 25.61
N GLY A 273 8.78 -9.58 26.38
CA GLY A 273 7.43 -9.33 25.88
C GLY A 273 7.37 -7.94 25.25
N PRO A 274 6.61 -7.73 24.18
CA PRO A 274 6.60 -6.46 23.48
C PRO A 274 6.30 -5.34 24.48
N ASP A 275 7.16 -4.31 24.50
CA ASP A 275 6.78 -3.05 25.11
C ASP A 275 5.78 -2.39 24.17
N LEU A 276 4.53 -2.84 24.29
CA LEU A 276 3.44 -2.39 23.45
C LEU A 276 3.01 -0.95 23.79
N SER A 277 3.76 -0.21 24.60
CA SER A 277 3.38 1.15 25.00
C SER A 277 3.77 2.22 23.98
N SER A 278 4.82 2.00 23.17
CA SER A 278 5.31 2.99 22.19
C SER A 278 4.69 2.85 20.80
N ASP A 279 4.13 1.69 20.46
CA ASP A 279 3.71 1.30 19.09
C ASP A 279 2.19 1.47 18.83
N ARG A 280 1.50 2.20 19.71
CA ARG A 280 0.02 2.21 19.78
C ARG A 280 -0.66 3.52 19.44
N SER A 281 0.09 4.58 19.17
CA SER A 281 -0.53 5.91 18.97
C SER A 281 -1.46 5.93 17.75
N SER A 282 -1.19 5.14 16.71
CA SER A 282 -1.95 5.16 15.45
C SER A 282 -3.26 4.37 15.51
N VAL A 283 -3.26 3.24 16.22
CA VAL A 283 -4.37 2.27 16.25
C VAL A 283 -5.72 2.89 16.69
N PRO A 284 -5.79 3.75 17.74
CA PRO A 284 -7.02 4.46 18.07
C PRO A 284 -7.53 5.34 16.93
N GLY A 285 -6.63 6.04 16.23
CA GLY A 285 -6.98 6.92 15.13
C GLY A 285 -7.53 6.16 13.93
N THR A 286 -6.95 5.02 13.58
CA THR A 286 -7.46 4.15 12.51
C THR A 286 -8.83 3.58 12.85
N TYR A 287 -9.05 3.20 14.12
CA TYR A 287 -10.36 2.75 14.58
C TYR A 287 -11.43 3.84 14.46
N ARG A 288 -11.14 5.06 14.95
CA ARG A 288 -12.06 6.21 14.82
C ARG A 288 -12.38 6.54 13.36
N LEU A 289 -11.39 6.44 12.47
CA LEU A 289 -11.57 6.66 11.04
C LEU A 289 -12.56 5.65 10.45
N VAL A 290 -12.36 4.36 10.72
CA VAL A 290 -13.23 3.29 10.19
C VAL A 290 -14.61 3.30 10.83
N ASP A 291 -14.73 3.62 12.13
CA ASP A 291 -16.01 3.78 12.84
C ASP A 291 -16.89 4.88 12.20
N GLN A 292 -16.28 5.87 11.53
CA GLN A 292 -17.02 6.85 10.72
C GLN A 292 -17.46 6.35 9.34
N GLY A 293 -17.27 5.07 9.04
CA GLY A 293 -17.61 4.46 7.76
C GLY A 293 -16.57 4.76 6.66
N ARG A 294 -15.30 4.94 7.01
CA ARG A 294 -14.21 5.22 6.05
C ARG A 294 -13.37 3.98 5.79
N LEU A 295 -13.04 3.75 4.52
CA LEU A 295 -12.08 2.73 4.12
C LEU A 295 -10.65 3.19 4.43
N MET A 296 -9.96 2.39 5.24
CA MET A 296 -8.51 2.43 5.38
C MET A 296 -7.91 1.17 4.79
N VAL A 297 -7.01 1.34 3.82
CA VAL A 297 -6.27 0.27 3.19
C VAL A 297 -4.84 0.25 3.73
N ALA A 298 -4.34 -0.91 4.13
CA ALA A 298 -2.95 -1.04 4.56
C ALA A 298 -2.22 -2.16 3.82
N ALA A 299 -0.95 -1.93 3.53
CA ALA A 299 -0.04 -3.01 3.15
C ALA A 299 0.07 -4.00 4.31
N ALA A 300 -0.07 -5.30 4.02
CA ALA A 300 -0.02 -6.33 5.06
C ALA A 300 1.36 -6.46 5.71
N GLY A 301 2.44 -6.12 4.99
CA GLY A 301 3.82 -6.29 5.44
C GLY A 301 4.61 -7.28 4.58
N ASN A 302 5.93 -7.15 4.60
CA ASN A 302 6.86 -7.97 3.80
C ASN A 302 7.60 -9.00 4.67
N ASP A 303 7.06 -9.30 5.86
CA ASP A 303 7.57 -10.31 6.78
C ASP A 303 6.66 -11.55 6.77
N PRO A 304 7.18 -12.79 6.83
CA PRO A 304 6.37 -14.02 6.76
C PRO A 304 5.56 -14.30 8.04
N THR A 305 5.37 -13.29 8.88
CA THR A 305 4.55 -13.31 10.08
C THR A 305 3.07 -13.11 9.71
N PRO A 306 2.10 -13.45 10.58
CA PRO A 306 0.71 -13.14 10.30
C PRO A 306 0.38 -11.66 10.60
N SER A 307 -0.58 -11.09 9.87
CA SER A 307 -0.88 -9.65 9.82
C SER A 307 -1.36 -9.04 11.12
N TRP A 308 -2.10 -9.79 11.94
CA TRP A 308 -2.71 -9.37 13.21
C TRP A 308 -1.76 -8.71 14.24
N ARG A 309 -0.46 -8.67 13.99
CA ARG A 309 0.55 -7.98 14.83
C ARG A 309 0.87 -6.55 14.37
N TYR A 310 0.40 -6.15 13.20
CA TYR A 310 0.65 -4.83 12.61
C TYR A 310 -0.67 -4.05 12.51
N GLU A 311 -0.57 -2.74 12.25
CA GLU A 311 -1.74 -1.91 11.93
C GLU A 311 -2.60 -2.55 10.84
N GLY A 312 -1.95 -3.10 9.81
CA GLY A 312 -2.59 -3.84 8.71
C GLY A 312 -3.17 -5.21 9.06
N GLY A 313 -3.25 -5.61 10.33
CA GLY A 313 -4.03 -6.78 10.75
C GLY A 313 -5.01 -6.50 11.88
N THR A 314 -5.30 -5.23 12.15
CA THR A 314 -6.49 -4.86 12.91
C THR A 314 -7.74 -5.24 12.09
N PRO A 315 -8.84 -5.72 12.73
CA PRO A 315 -9.99 -6.24 12.00
C PRO A 315 -10.79 -5.16 11.27
N TRP A 316 -10.54 -3.89 11.56
CA TRP A 316 -11.19 -2.76 10.90
C TRP A 316 -10.37 -2.19 9.72
N ILE A 317 -9.10 -2.58 9.56
CA ILE A 317 -8.28 -2.14 8.41
C ILE A 317 -8.36 -3.18 7.30
N PHE A 318 -8.59 -2.71 6.07
CA PHE A 318 -8.56 -3.56 4.88
C PHE A 318 -7.11 -3.93 4.51
N SER A 319 -6.72 -5.16 4.78
CA SER A 319 -5.36 -5.67 4.66
C SER A 319 -5.05 -6.21 3.27
N VAL A 320 -3.95 -5.75 2.68
CA VAL A 320 -3.58 -6.10 1.30
C VAL A 320 -2.23 -6.80 1.24
N GLY A 321 -2.26 -8.06 0.81
CA GLY A 321 -1.06 -8.84 0.53
C GLY A 321 -0.52 -8.61 -0.88
N GLY A 322 0.61 -9.24 -1.19
CA GLY A 322 1.30 -9.08 -2.47
C GLY A 322 1.28 -10.36 -3.30
N ALA A 323 1.00 -10.22 -4.58
CA ALA A 323 1.13 -11.26 -5.59
C ALA A 323 1.95 -10.75 -6.78
N ARG A 324 2.71 -11.65 -7.42
CA ARG A 324 3.48 -11.36 -8.63
C ARG A 324 3.06 -12.28 -9.76
N ALA A 325 3.01 -11.73 -10.95
CA ALA A 325 2.88 -12.52 -12.17
C ALA A 325 4.22 -13.19 -12.48
N GLN A 326 4.18 -14.46 -12.85
CA GLN A 326 5.30 -15.20 -13.44
C GLN A 326 4.88 -15.72 -14.80
N LEU A 327 5.84 -15.81 -15.71
CA LEU A 327 5.63 -16.47 -16.99
C LEU A 327 6.22 -17.88 -16.91
N ILE A 328 5.36 -18.90 -16.93
CA ILE A 328 5.75 -20.31 -17.02
C ILE A 328 5.23 -20.83 -18.35
N ASP A 329 6.12 -21.30 -19.21
CA ASP A 329 5.80 -21.80 -20.56
C ASP A 329 4.97 -20.81 -21.41
N GLY A 330 5.23 -19.51 -21.24
CA GLY A 330 4.51 -18.43 -21.94
C GLY A 330 3.10 -18.16 -21.40
N GLN A 331 2.68 -18.82 -20.34
CA GLN A 331 1.44 -18.54 -19.62
C GLN A 331 1.73 -17.73 -18.36
N GLN A 332 0.89 -16.73 -18.13
CA GLN A 332 0.94 -15.96 -16.89
C GLN A 332 0.32 -16.78 -15.76
N VAL A 333 1.10 -17.04 -14.73
CA VAL A 333 0.67 -17.64 -13.47
C VAL A 333 0.89 -16.64 -12.34
N TRP A 334 0.04 -16.69 -11.31
CA TRP A 334 0.18 -15.82 -10.15
C TRP A 334 0.82 -16.56 -9.00
N GLU A 335 1.83 -15.94 -8.39
CA GLU A 335 2.46 -16.43 -7.17
C GLU A 335 2.25 -15.41 -6.06
N VAL A 336 1.70 -15.85 -4.92
CA VAL A 336 1.66 -15.01 -3.73
C VAL A 336 3.09 -14.84 -3.20
N CYS A 337 3.41 -13.63 -2.75
CA CYS A 337 4.65 -13.35 -2.05
C CYS A 337 4.88 -14.33 -0.90
N LYS A 338 5.94 -15.14 -1.00
CA LYS A 338 6.28 -16.17 -0.01
C LYS A 338 6.68 -15.58 1.33
N SER A 339 7.44 -14.50 1.29
CA SER A 339 7.99 -13.79 2.44
C SER A 339 7.07 -12.71 2.98
N CYS A 340 5.91 -12.45 2.37
CA CYS A 340 5.00 -11.41 2.84
C CYS A 340 4.08 -11.91 3.92
N THR A 341 3.54 -10.94 4.64
CA THR A 341 2.63 -11.16 5.74
C THR A 341 1.36 -11.85 5.26
N ARG A 342 0.90 -12.80 6.07
CA ARG A 342 -0.23 -13.68 5.78
C ARG A 342 -1.49 -13.23 6.50
N GLN A 343 -2.63 -13.76 6.06
CA GLN A 343 -3.97 -13.37 6.50
C GLN A 343 -4.30 -11.94 6.07
N THR A 344 -4.65 -11.79 4.80
CA THR A 344 -5.03 -10.52 4.18
C THR A 344 -6.44 -10.66 3.63
N ASP A 345 -7.13 -9.56 3.40
CA ASP A 345 -8.47 -9.60 2.79
C ASP A 345 -8.37 -9.99 1.32
N VAL A 346 -7.40 -9.41 0.61
CA VAL A 346 -7.05 -9.73 -0.77
C VAL A 346 -5.55 -9.66 -0.97
N VAL A 347 -5.07 -10.07 -2.14
CA VAL A 347 -3.73 -9.74 -2.63
C VAL A 347 -3.83 -8.88 -3.88
N ALA A 348 -2.83 -8.03 -4.14
CA ALA A 348 -2.75 -7.26 -5.37
C ALA A 348 -1.35 -7.36 -6.00
N VAL A 349 -1.22 -6.84 -7.21
CA VAL A 349 0.04 -6.89 -7.96
C VAL A 349 1.09 -6.07 -7.24
N MET A 350 2.15 -6.74 -6.78
CA MET A 350 3.13 -6.16 -5.88
C MET A 350 4.39 -5.63 -6.55
N ASN A 351 4.60 -5.90 -7.83
CA ASN A 351 5.81 -5.54 -8.57
C ASN A 351 5.49 -4.60 -9.74
N GLY A 352 6.45 -3.75 -10.09
CA GLY A 352 6.35 -2.84 -11.21
C GLY A 352 7.53 -1.89 -11.29
N THR A 353 7.40 -0.91 -12.19
CA THR A 353 8.36 0.16 -12.39
C THR A 353 7.69 1.47 -12.02
N PHE A 354 8.25 2.20 -11.07
CA PHE A 354 7.61 3.35 -10.42
C PHE A 354 8.53 4.57 -10.40
N ALA A 355 7.96 5.75 -10.20
CA ALA A 355 8.68 7.00 -10.01
C ALA A 355 9.76 6.91 -8.93
N THR A 356 10.96 7.45 -9.20
CA THR A 356 11.99 7.61 -8.16
C THR A 356 11.86 8.98 -7.49
N HIS A 357 12.20 9.08 -6.20
CA HIS A 357 12.17 10.36 -5.49
C HIS A 357 13.31 11.32 -5.87
N GLY A 358 14.45 10.79 -6.32
CA GLY A 358 15.65 11.57 -6.64
C GLY A 358 15.70 12.12 -8.07
N SER A 359 14.62 11.96 -8.84
CA SER A 359 14.56 12.38 -10.24
C SER A 359 13.22 13.01 -10.58
N MET A 360 13.16 13.81 -11.63
CA MET A 360 11.90 14.32 -12.17
C MET A 360 11.25 13.35 -13.15
N THR A 361 11.96 12.33 -13.63
CA THR A 361 11.48 11.45 -14.71
C THR A 361 11.92 9.99 -14.60
N ALA A 362 13.01 9.71 -13.89
CA ALA A 362 13.54 8.36 -13.79
C ALA A 362 12.62 7.47 -12.95
N THR A 363 12.60 6.19 -13.32
CA THR A 363 11.83 5.16 -12.63
C THR A 363 12.73 4.10 -12.00
N VAL A 364 12.21 3.37 -11.01
CA VAL A 364 12.85 2.25 -10.32
C VAL A 364 11.95 1.03 -10.35
N SER A 365 12.53 -0.14 -10.59
CA SER A 365 11.83 -1.41 -10.38
C SER A 365 11.76 -1.71 -8.90
N ALA A 366 10.56 -1.93 -8.37
CA ALA A 366 10.37 -2.25 -6.97
C ALA A 366 9.29 -3.31 -6.76
N SER A 367 9.27 -3.89 -5.57
CA SER A 367 8.24 -4.84 -5.17
C SER A 367 7.90 -4.77 -3.69
N GLY A 368 6.67 -5.11 -3.34
CA GLY A 368 6.25 -5.34 -1.96
C GLY A 368 4.76 -5.13 -1.76
N THR A 369 4.26 -5.53 -0.58
CA THR A 369 2.89 -5.19 -0.16
C THR A 369 2.65 -3.68 -0.15
N SER A 370 3.71 -2.89 0.08
CA SER A 370 3.71 -1.43 -0.04
C SER A 370 3.26 -0.91 -1.40
N VAL A 371 3.43 -1.68 -2.48
CA VAL A 371 2.90 -1.37 -3.83
C VAL A 371 1.45 -1.86 -3.98
N SER A 372 1.13 -2.97 -3.32
CA SER A 372 -0.15 -3.66 -3.46
C SER A 372 -1.29 -2.91 -2.78
N GLY A 373 -1.08 -2.43 -1.54
CA GLY A 373 -2.07 -1.64 -0.78
C GLY A 373 -2.56 -0.40 -1.54
N PRO A 374 -1.67 0.50 -2.00
CA PRO A 374 -2.04 1.68 -2.78
C PRO A 374 -2.78 1.37 -4.07
N ARG A 375 -2.51 0.22 -4.69
CA ARG A 375 -3.24 -0.22 -5.88
C ARG A 375 -4.68 -0.60 -5.55
N VAL A 376 -4.90 -1.32 -4.45
CA VAL A 376 -6.27 -1.60 -3.98
C VAL A 376 -6.99 -0.32 -3.59
N ALA A 377 -6.33 0.61 -2.87
CA ALA A 377 -6.90 1.92 -2.58
C ALA A 377 -7.31 2.68 -3.86
N ALA A 378 -6.46 2.64 -4.88
CA ALA A 378 -6.73 3.23 -6.19
C ALA A 378 -7.87 2.53 -6.95
N TYR A 379 -7.98 1.21 -6.88
CA TYR A 379 -9.15 0.51 -7.41
C TYR A 379 -10.44 0.87 -6.66
N SER A 380 -10.38 0.99 -5.34
CA SER A 380 -11.52 1.37 -4.52
C SER A 380 -12.08 2.75 -4.89
N VAL A 381 -11.23 3.73 -5.17
CA VAL A 381 -11.73 5.04 -5.62
C VAL A 381 -12.39 5.01 -6.99
N ARG A 382 -11.99 4.10 -7.89
CA ARG A 382 -12.69 3.91 -9.17
C ARG A 382 -14.09 3.33 -8.97
N LEU A 383 -14.27 2.46 -7.98
CA LEU A 383 -15.59 1.95 -7.59
C LEU A 383 -16.46 3.05 -6.97
N ILE A 384 -15.87 3.90 -6.13
CA ILE A 384 -16.55 5.08 -5.55
C ILE A 384 -17.00 6.04 -6.65
N GLU A 385 -16.14 6.34 -7.61
CA GLU A 385 -16.47 7.21 -8.74
C GLU A 385 -17.62 6.63 -9.58
N ALA A 386 -17.57 5.34 -9.91
CA ALA A 386 -18.64 4.67 -10.64
C ALA A 386 -19.97 4.64 -9.86
N ALA A 387 -19.93 4.51 -8.53
CA ALA A 387 -21.11 4.60 -7.68
C ALA A 387 -21.71 6.00 -7.69
N ARG A 388 -20.88 7.04 -7.55
CA ARG A 388 -21.28 8.45 -7.62
C ARG A 388 -21.93 8.78 -8.95
N GLU A 389 -21.30 8.40 -10.06
CA GLU A 389 -21.87 8.56 -11.40
C GLU A 389 -23.23 7.86 -11.52
N ARG A 390 -23.31 6.60 -11.06
CA ARG A 390 -24.52 5.79 -11.18
C ARG A 390 -25.69 6.35 -10.36
N LEU A 391 -25.41 6.93 -9.19
CA LEU A 391 -26.39 7.52 -8.29
C LEU A 391 -26.63 9.01 -8.54
N GLY A 392 -25.87 9.65 -9.44
CA GLY A 392 -25.94 11.09 -9.68
C GLY A 392 -25.49 11.92 -8.47
N ASP A 393 -24.61 11.36 -7.64
CA ASP A 393 -24.05 12.04 -6.48
C ASP A 393 -22.76 12.76 -6.88
N THR A 394 -22.70 14.05 -6.58
CA THR A 394 -21.52 14.87 -6.86
C THR A 394 -20.71 15.15 -5.61
N LYS A 395 -21.13 14.76 -4.42
CA LYS A 395 -20.43 15.12 -3.19
C LYS A 395 -19.26 14.17 -2.93
N GLY A 396 -18.35 14.61 -2.05
CA GLY A 396 -17.37 13.72 -1.41
C GLY A 396 -18.07 12.73 -0.48
N PHE A 397 -17.36 12.13 0.46
CA PHE A 397 -18.02 11.30 1.47
C PHE A 397 -18.93 12.15 2.36
N HIS A 398 -20.16 11.70 2.58
CA HIS A 398 -21.11 12.37 3.47
C HIS A 398 -22.13 11.38 4.02
N ASP A 399 -22.70 11.70 5.19
CA ASP A 399 -23.76 10.91 5.82
C ASP A 399 -23.43 9.40 5.95
N GLY A 400 -22.15 9.06 6.18
CA GLY A 400 -21.68 7.68 6.31
C GLY A 400 -21.63 6.89 5.00
N ALA A 401 -21.64 7.55 3.84
CA ALA A 401 -21.60 6.91 2.53
C ALA A 401 -20.66 7.62 1.55
N TYR A 402 -20.14 6.85 0.60
CA TYR A 402 -19.35 7.32 -0.53
C TYR A 402 -20.18 7.92 -1.65
N ALA A 403 -21.41 7.42 -1.80
CA ALA A 403 -22.41 7.95 -2.73
C ALA A 403 -23.81 7.76 -2.15
N THR A 404 -24.69 8.74 -2.34
CA THR A 404 -26.11 8.66 -2.01
C THR A 404 -26.96 9.27 -3.13
N ALA A 405 -27.97 8.52 -3.59
CA ALA A 405 -28.92 8.98 -4.59
C ALA A 405 -29.66 10.24 -4.11
N PRO A 406 -29.65 11.34 -4.87
CA PRO A 406 -30.51 12.48 -4.60
C PRO A 406 -32.00 12.09 -4.67
N PRO A 407 -32.90 12.83 -3.99
CA PRO A 407 -34.33 12.59 -4.08
C PRO A 407 -34.82 12.53 -5.54
N GLY A 408 -35.51 11.43 -5.89
CA GLY A 408 -36.06 11.22 -7.23
C GLY A 408 -35.11 10.55 -8.23
N VAL A 409 -33.85 10.29 -7.87
CA VAL A 409 -32.96 9.44 -8.68
C VAL A 409 -33.25 7.97 -8.35
N PRO A 410 -33.65 7.14 -9.33
CA PRO A 410 -33.93 5.74 -9.08
C PRO A 410 -32.64 4.95 -8.82
N ALA A 411 -32.58 4.29 -7.67
CA ALA A 411 -31.55 3.31 -7.36
C ALA A 411 -31.62 2.11 -8.33
N PRO A 412 -30.50 1.44 -8.63
CA PRO A 412 -30.51 0.11 -9.25
C PRO A 412 -31.43 -0.85 -8.50
N VAL A 413 -32.04 -1.80 -9.20
CA VAL A 413 -32.94 -2.80 -8.57
C VAL A 413 -32.16 -3.88 -7.81
N ARG A 414 -30.89 -4.09 -8.16
CA ARG A 414 -30.02 -5.12 -7.58
C ARG A 414 -28.60 -4.60 -7.40
N GLY A 415 -27.83 -5.32 -6.61
CA GLY A 415 -26.43 -5.03 -6.32
C GLY A 415 -26.25 -4.08 -5.12
N PRO A 416 -25.00 -3.69 -4.85
CA PRO A 416 -24.65 -2.87 -3.68
C PRO A 416 -25.37 -1.53 -3.63
N LEU A 417 -25.74 -0.97 -4.80
CA LEU A 417 -26.41 0.33 -4.89
C LEU A 417 -27.94 0.27 -4.73
N SER A 418 -28.51 -0.89 -4.38
CA SER A 418 -29.96 -1.11 -4.48
C SER A 418 -30.82 -0.33 -3.50
N ASP A 419 -30.23 0.12 -2.40
CA ASP A 419 -30.86 1.03 -1.43
C ASP A 419 -30.63 2.52 -1.76
N GLY A 420 -29.94 2.80 -2.86
CA GLY A 420 -29.55 4.15 -3.27
C GLY A 420 -28.36 4.72 -2.52
N ARG A 421 -27.58 3.89 -1.82
CA ARG A 421 -26.36 4.28 -1.10
C ARG A 421 -25.19 3.40 -1.54
N PHE A 422 -23.98 3.86 -1.26
CA PHE A 422 -22.76 3.08 -1.39
C PHE A 422 -21.91 3.34 -0.15
N THR A 423 -21.86 2.40 0.77
CA THR A 423 -21.16 2.55 2.06
C THR A 423 -19.78 1.92 2.03
N VAL A 424 -19.05 1.97 3.15
CA VAL A 424 -17.78 1.23 3.28
C VAL A 424 -17.99 -0.27 3.27
N GLU A 425 -19.08 -0.77 3.86
CA GLU A 425 -19.42 -2.19 3.88
C GLU A 425 -19.68 -2.71 2.46
N ASP A 426 -20.38 -1.94 1.63
CA ASP A 426 -20.60 -2.25 0.22
C ASP A 426 -19.28 -2.32 -0.55
N LEU A 427 -18.40 -1.33 -0.35
CA LEU A 427 -17.11 -1.24 -1.02
C LEU A 427 -16.17 -2.39 -0.60
N ASP A 428 -16.04 -2.63 0.70
CA ASP A 428 -15.24 -3.71 1.30
C ASP A 428 -15.72 -5.09 0.83
N ARG A 429 -17.04 -5.35 0.88
CA ARG A 429 -17.63 -6.57 0.32
C ARG A 429 -17.34 -6.69 -1.18
N LEU A 430 -17.56 -5.64 -1.95
CA LEU A 430 -17.39 -5.65 -3.40
C LEU A 430 -15.95 -5.97 -3.82
N VAL A 431 -14.96 -5.38 -3.14
CA VAL A 431 -13.54 -5.66 -3.39
C VAL A 431 -13.24 -7.14 -3.11
N ARG A 432 -13.72 -7.68 -2.00
CA ARG A 432 -13.46 -9.09 -1.64
C ARG A 432 -14.10 -10.07 -2.61
N VAL A 433 -15.39 -9.93 -2.89
CA VAL A 433 -16.13 -10.92 -3.68
C VAL A 433 -15.74 -10.92 -5.16
N ALA A 434 -15.29 -9.78 -5.68
CA ALA A 434 -14.79 -9.67 -7.06
C ALA A 434 -13.33 -10.13 -7.21
N ALA A 435 -12.58 -10.30 -6.12
CA ALA A 435 -11.21 -10.80 -6.18
C ALA A 435 -11.15 -12.20 -6.82
N VAL A 436 -10.18 -12.39 -7.72
CA VAL A 436 -10.04 -13.61 -8.52
C VAL A 436 -9.18 -14.62 -7.75
N PRO A 437 -9.75 -15.75 -7.27
CA PRO A 437 -8.96 -16.78 -6.62
C PRO A 437 -8.06 -17.43 -7.67
N PHE A 438 -6.84 -17.75 -7.29
CA PHE A 438 -5.92 -18.49 -8.15
C PHE A 438 -5.31 -19.68 -7.42
N ASP A 439 -4.90 -20.68 -8.19
CA ASP A 439 -4.30 -21.89 -7.65
C ASP A 439 -2.99 -21.54 -6.95
N VAL A 440 -2.95 -21.85 -5.66
CA VAL A 440 -1.71 -22.04 -4.93
C VAL A 440 -1.25 -23.48 -5.19
N ALA A 441 0.06 -23.74 -5.16
CA ALA A 441 0.61 -25.09 -5.38
C ALA A 441 -0.25 -26.18 -4.71
N GLU A 442 -0.46 -27.34 -5.36
CA GLU A 442 -1.50 -28.32 -4.96
C GLU A 442 -1.51 -28.70 -3.47
N ASN A 443 -0.33 -28.74 -2.85
CA ASN A 443 -0.13 -29.01 -1.43
C ASN A 443 -0.59 -27.88 -0.48
N LEU A 444 -1.00 -26.73 -1.02
CA LEU A 444 -1.42 -25.53 -0.31
C LEU A 444 -2.90 -25.18 -0.51
N SER A 445 -3.69 -26.00 -1.21
CA SER A 445 -5.12 -25.74 -1.43
C SER A 445 -5.90 -25.51 -0.12
N GLN A 446 -5.54 -26.23 0.95
CA GLN A 446 -6.13 -26.06 2.30
C GLN A 446 -5.71 -24.75 3.00
N VAL A 447 -4.66 -24.09 2.52
CA VAL A 447 -4.17 -22.81 3.04
C VAL A 447 -4.35 -21.67 2.04
N ARG A 448 -5.22 -21.85 1.02
CA ARG A 448 -5.48 -20.81 0.01
C ARG A 448 -5.85 -19.47 0.66
N TRP A 449 -6.86 -19.45 1.53
CA TRP A 449 -7.34 -18.21 2.16
C TRP A 449 -6.28 -17.55 3.06
N PRO A 450 -5.61 -18.26 4.00
CA PRO A 450 -4.50 -17.67 4.74
C PRO A 450 -3.39 -17.07 3.88
N THR A 451 -3.25 -17.57 2.64
CA THR A 451 -2.22 -17.13 1.70
C THR A 451 -2.65 -15.91 0.89
N GLN A 452 -3.88 -15.88 0.33
CA GLN A 452 -4.31 -14.85 -0.63
C GLN A 452 -5.60 -14.11 -0.27
N GLY A 453 -6.19 -14.37 0.89
CA GLY A 453 -7.53 -13.89 1.24
C GLY A 453 -8.58 -14.41 0.25
N TYR A 454 -9.44 -13.51 -0.22
CA TYR A 454 -10.41 -13.80 -1.28
C TYR A 454 -9.76 -13.98 -2.67
N GLY A 455 -8.52 -13.54 -2.87
CA GLY A 455 -7.79 -13.71 -4.11
C GLY A 455 -7.13 -12.44 -4.63
N LEU A 456 -6.80 -12.45 -5.92
CA LEU A 456 -6.14 -11.34 -6.59
C LEU A 456 -7.13 -10.24 -6.97
N PHE A 457 -6.90 -9.02 -6.49
CA PHE A 457 -7.59 -7.82 -6.94
C PHE A 457 -6.73 -7.05 -7.96
N ASN A 458 -7.04 -7.23 -9.25
CA ASN A 458 -6.39 -6.60 -10.39
C ASN A 458 -7.44 -5.96 -11.34
N ASP A 459 -7.06 -5.53 -12.54
CA ASP A 459 -7.99 -4.95 -13.52
C ASP A 459 -9.17 -5.87 -13.85
N THR A 460 -8.97 -7.18 -13.95
CA THR A 460 -10.06 -8.16 -14.18
C THR A 460 -11.02 -8.22 -13.00
N ALA A 461 -10.50 -8.19 -11.76
CA ALA A 461 -11.34 -8.11 -10.57
C ALA A 461 -12.11 -6.78 -10.52
N LEU A 462 -11.49 -5.66 -10.91
CA LEU A 462 -12.15 -4.37 -10.99
C LEU A 462 -13.30 -4.37 -12.02
N GLU A 463 -13.08 -4.93 -13.21
CA GLU A 463 -14.14 -5.06 -14.23
C GLU A 463 -15.33 -5.86 -13.70
N THR A 464 -15.05 -6.94 -12.96
CA THR A 464 -16.07 -7.75 -12.29
C THR A 464 -16.80 -6.95 -11.21
N ALA A 465 -16.06 -6.22 -10.38
CA ALA A 465 -16.62 -5.35 -9.35
C ALA A 465 -17.53 -4.26 -9.94
N LEU A 466 -17.11 -3.61 -11.03
CA LEU A 466 -17.94 -2.63 -11.75
C LEU A 466 -19.22 -3.27 -12.32
N ALA A 467 -19.13 -4.47 -12.87
CA ALA A 467 -20.28 -5.20 -13.37
C ALA A 467 -21.27 -5.57 -12.24
N ILE A 468 -20.79 -5.97 -11.07
CA ILE A 468 -21.63 -6.23 -9.88
C ILE A 468 -22.27 -4.92 -9.38
N LEU A 469 -21.47 -3.86 -9.25
CA LEU A 469 -21.89 -2.53 -8.80
C LEU A 469 -23.04 -1.98 -9.64
N HIS A 470 -22.96 -2.13 -10.97
CA HIS A 470 -24.00 -1.71 -11.89
C HIS A 470 -25.18 -2.69 -11.98
N GLY A 471 -25.13 -3.81 -11.28
CA GLY A 471 -26.14 -4.86 -11.37
C GLY A 471 -26.22 -5.44 -12.78
N VAL A 472 -25.08 -5.67 -13.43
CA VAL A 472 -24.97 -6.39 -14.72
C VAL A 472 -24.80 -7.88 -14.48
N VAL A 473 -24.01 -8.24 -13.48
CA VAL A 473 -23.83 -9.63 -13.01
C VAL A 473 -24.24 -9.72 -11.54
N ASP A 474 -24.63 -10.93 -11.13
CA ASP A 474 -24.87 -11.19 -9.70
C ASP A 474 -23.53 -11.34 -8.97
N GLU A 475 -23.55 -11.07 -7.67
CA GLU A 475 -22.39 -11.31 -6.82
C GLU A 475 -22.07 -12.82 -6.79
N PRO A 476 -20.81 -13.23 -7.00
CA PRO A 476 -20.45 -14.63 -6.94
C PRO A 476 -20.65 -15.17 -5.52
N GLU A 477 -21.15 -16.41 -5.38
CA GLU A 477 -21.20 -17.08 -4.07
C GLU A 477 -19.77 -17.43 -3.62
N ARG A 478 -19.38 -16.98 -2.43
CA ARG A 478 -18.03 -17.16 -1.87
C ARG A 478 -18.04 -17.83 -0.50
N ALA A 479 -18.99 -18.73 -0.25
CA ALA A 479 -19.25 -19.32 1.08
C ALA A 479 -18.01 -19.87 1.81
N TRP A 480 -17.04 -20.44 1.09
CA TRP A 480 -15.79 -20.91 1.69
C TRP A 480 -14.88 -19.76 2.13
N ASP A 481 -14.72 -18.72 1.29
CA ASP A 481 -13.95 -17.52 1.65
C ASP A 481 -14.64 -16.76 2.78
N ASP A 482 -15.98 -16.64 2.73
CA ASP A 482 -16.80 -16.00 3.75
C ASP A 482 -16.64 -16.67 5.13
N ALA A 483 -16.62 -18.01 5.16
CA ALA A 483 -16.42 -18.78 6.39
C ALA A 483 -15.02 -18.56 6.99
N TRP A 484 -13.98 -18.48 6.14
CA TRP A 484 -12.63 -18.17 6.60
C TRP A 484 -12.48 -16.73 7.07
N HIS A 485 -13.08 -15.79 6.36
CA HIS A 485 -13.06 -14.39 6.73
C HIS A 485 -13.79 -14.17 8.07
N THR A 486 -14.98 -14.75 8.25
CA THR A 486 -15.70 -14.71 9.54
C THR A 486 -14.84 -15.27 10.68
N LEU A 487 -14.18 -16.41 10.46
CA LEU A 487 -13.27 -16.99 11.45
C LEU A 487 -12.09 -16.05 11.77
N TYR A 488 -11.51 -15.41 10.75
CA TYR A 488 -10.43 -14.44 10.93
C TYR A 488 -10.89 -13.21 11.72
N GLU A 489 -12.05 -12.64 11.37
CA GLU A 489 -12.64 -11.52 12.10
C GLU A 489 -12.89 -11.88 13.56
N GLU A 490 -13.49 -13.04 13.86
CA GLU A 490 -13.73 -13.48 15.24
C GLU A 490 -12.44 -13.60 16.05
N VAL A 491 -11.39 -14.18 15.46
CA VAL A 491 -10.08 -14.33 16.10
C VAL A 491 -9.41 -12.97 16.29
N SER A 492 -9.45 -12.12 15.27
CA SER A 492 -8.85 -10.78 15.28
C SER A 492 -9.56 -9.87 16.29
N VAL A 493 -10.90 -9.83 16.29
CA VAL A 493 -11.68 -9.08 17.28
C VAL A 493 -11.37 -9.53 18.71
N ARG A 494 -11.26 -10.83 18.99
CA ARG A 494 -10.87 -11.29 20.34
C ARG A 494 -9.46 -10.87 20.73
N TYR A 495 -8.53 -10.86 19.78
CA TYR A 495 -7.18 -10.35 20.00
C TYR A 495 -7.19 -8.84 20.29
N TRP A 496 -8.05 -8.09 19.60
CA TRP A 496 -8.11 -6.63 19.64
C TRP A 496 -9.11 -6.03 20.66
N GLU A 497 -10.09 -6.80 21.15
CA GLU A 497 -11.14 -6.36 22.09
C GLU A 497 -10.59 -5.65 23.36
N PRO A 498 -9.57 -6.18 24.04
CA PRO A 498 -8.91 -5.49 25.15
C PRO A 498 -8.43 -4.08 24.81
N TRP A 499 -8.00 -3.87 23.56
CA TRP A 499 -7.47 -2.62 23.06
C TRP A 499 -8.59 -1.66 22.69
N VAL A 500 -9.60 -2.13 21.96
CA VAL A 500 -10.79 -1.34 21.63
C VAL A 500 -11.44 -0.77 22.89
N CYS A 501 -11.63 -1.59 23.93
CA CYS A 501 -12.15 -1.11 25.22
C CYS A 501 -11.29 0.02 25.83
N ARG A 502 -9.97 -0.04 25.69
CA ARG A 502 -9.06 1.00 26.22
C ARG A 502 -9.08 2.28 25.37
N PHE A 503 -9.40 2.18 24.09
CA PHE A 503 -9.55 3.33 23.21
C PHE A 503 -10.82 4.13 23.55
N GLU A 504 -11.88 3.42 23.92
CA GLU A 504 -13.17 4.02 24.27
C GLU A 504 -13.23 4.58 25.71
N LYS A 505 -12.28 4.21 26.57
CA LYS A 505 -12.31 4.54 28.00
C LYS A 505 -11.14 5.42 28.41
N PRO A 506 -11.35 6.35 29.37
CA PRO A 506 -10.25 7.09 29.96
C PRO A 506 -9.28 6.13 30.67
N VAL A 507 -8.00 6.51 30.75
CA VAL A 507 -6.93 5.69 31.37
C VAL A 507 -7.29 5.22 32.78
N THR A 508 -8.04 6.03 33.55
CA THR A 508 -8.53 5.71 34.89
C THR A 508 -9.48 4.52 34.94
N GLU A 509 -10.06 4.14 33.81
CA GLU A 509 -11.02 3.04 33.68
C GLU A 509 -10.45 1.82 32.94
N TRP A 510 -9.18 1.85 32.52
CA TRP A 510 -8.55 0.73 31.80
C TRP A 510 -8.54 -0.58 32.59
N SER A 511 -8.57 -0.52 33.92
CA SER A 511 -8.70 -1.70 34.79
C SER A 511 -10.04 -2.44 34.63
N THR A 512 -11.03 -1.79 34.00
CA THR A 512 -12.33 -2.40 33.67
C THR A 512 -12.34 -3.07 32.30
N CYS A 513 -11.31 -2.87 31.49
CA CYS A 513 -11.18 -3.56 30.21
C CYS A 513 -10.70 -4.98 30.41
N PRO A 514 -11.11 -5.92 29.53
CA PRO A 514 -10.53 -7.25 29.51
C PRO A 514 -9.01 -7.12 29.52
N THR A 515 -8.34 -7.82 30.44
CA THR A 515 -6.89 -7.94 30.39
C THR A 515 -6.60 -8.80 29.17
N GLY A 516 -6.26 -8.15 28.06
CA GLY A 516 -5.85 -8.84 26.85
C GLY A 516 -4.79 -9.86 27.18
N THR A 517 -4.93 -11.04 26.60
CA THR A 517 -4.27 -12.28 26.98
C THR A 517 -2.76 -12.11 27.21
N GLU A 518 -2.37 -11.95 28.47
CA GLU A 518 -1.20 -12.65 29.01
C GLU A 518 -1.49 -14.16 29.19
N ASP A 519 -2.72 -14.61 28.85
CA ASP A 519 -3.15 -15.99 28.83
C ASP A 519 -3.09 -16.61 27.41
N PRO A 520 -1.93 -17.16 27.01
CA PRO A 520 -1.79 -17.88 25.74
C PRO A 520 -2.70 -19.11 25.62
N GLU A 521 -3.26 -19.64 26.72
CA GLU A 521 -4.21 -20.75 26.66
C GLU A 521 -5.57 -20.29 26.10
N GLY A 522 -6.01 -19.07 26.42
CA GLY A 522 -7.24 -18.48 25.87
C GLY A 522 -7.18 -18.25 24.35
N LEU A 523 -6.02 -17.80 23.85
CA LEU A 523 -5.75 -17.69 22.40
C LEU A 523 -5.71 -19.08 21.74
N ALA A 524 -5.05 -20.05 22.36
CA ALA A 524 -5.01 -21.42 21.87
C ALA A 524 -6.40 -22.10 21.87
N GLU A 525 -7.28 -21.72 22.80
CA GLU A 525 -8.67 -22.17 22.85
C GLU A 525 -9.55 -21.47 21.80
N ALA A 526 -9.32 -20.18 21.54
CA ALA A 526 -9.94 -19.45 20.45
C ALA A 526 -9.55 -20.02 19.08
N VAL A 527 -8.38 -20.64 18.90
CA VAL A 527 -7.98 -21.28 17.62
C VAL A 527 -8.55 -22.72 17.48
N ARG A 528 -9.36 -23.21 18.43
CA ARG A 528 -10.01 -24.55 18.35
C ARG A 528 -11.24 -24.60 17.43
N PHE A 529 -11.45 -23.62 16.57
CA PHE A 529 -12.53 -23.70 15.59
C PHE A 529 -12.27 -24.84 14.61
N PRO A 530 -13.29 -25.67 14.29
CA PRO A 530 -13.17 -26.61 13.19
C PRO A 530 -12.92 -25.81 11.91
N LEU A 531 -11.80 -26.08 11.23
CA LEU A 531 -11.49 -25.42 9.96
C LEU A 531 -12.67 -25.61 8.99
N PRO A 532 -13.06 -24.57 8.23
CA PRO A 532 -14.05 -24.70 7.18
C PRO A 532 -13.65 -25.85 6.26
N LYS A 533 -14.56 -26.80 6.07
CA LYS A 533 -14.35 -27.87 5.09
C LYS A 533 -14.61 -27.30 3.70
N PRO A 534 -13.71 -27.53 2.73
CA PRO A 534 -13.93 -27.12 1.34
C PRO A 534 -15.17 -27.79 0.73
#